data_AF-K9SMZ6-F1
#
_entry.id   AF-K9SMZ6-F1
#
_cell.length_a   1.000
_cell.length_b   1.000
_cell.length_c   1.000
_cell.angle_alpha   90.00
_cell.angle_beta   90.00
_cell.angle_gamma   90.00
#
_symmetry.space_group_name_H-M   'P 1'
#
loop_
_entity.id
_entity.type
_entity.pdbx_description
1 polymer ?
#
loop_
_entity_poly.entity_id
_entity_poly.type
_entity_poly.pdbx_seq_one_letter_code
_entity_poly.pdbx_strand_id
1 'polypeptide(L)' 'MGTLIGIVLLVVYVVGVWKFVAGFNRTSFSSNKVVLGLLWPALMFNRNYRGNFVKALKGD' A
#
# COMPACT_ATOMS: atom_id res chain seq x y z
N MET A 1 14.98 -21.78 2.59
CA MET A 1 14.54 -20.93 1.45
C MET A 1 13.15 -20.33 1.67
N GLY A 2 12.09 -21.12 1.93
CA GLY A 2 10.71 -20.60 2.05
C GLY A 2 10.45 -19.59 3.19
N THR A 3 11.07 -19.80 4.37
CA THR A 3 10.84 -18.92 5.54
C THR A 3 11.33 -17.49 5.30
N LEU A 4 12.50 -17.32 4.68
CA LEU A 4 13.06 -15.99 4.39
C LEU A 4 12.20 -15.22 3.38
N ILE A 5 11.73 -15.90 2.33
CA ILE A 5 10.83 -15.30 1.34
C ILE A 5 9.52 -14.88 2.00
N GLY A 6 8.95 -15.75 2.85
CA GLY A 6 7.74 -15.42 3.60
C GLY A 6 7.90 -14.20 4.51
N ILE A 7 9.03 -14.09 5.22
CA ILE A 7 9.34 -12.93 6.06
C ILE A 7 9.47 -11.65 5.21
N VAL A 8 10.18 -11.70 4.09
CA VAL A 8 10.33 -10.54 3.19
C VAL A 8 8.98 -10.09 2.66
N LEU A 9 8.13 -11.01 2.22
CA LEU A 9 6.79 -10.69 1.73
C LEU A 9 5.92 -10.06 2.83
N LEU A 10 6.00 -10.58 4.06
CA LEU A 10 5.26 -10.03 5.20
C LEU A 10 5.74 -8.62 5.55
N VAL A 11 7.05 -8.38 5.55
CA VAL A 11 7.62 -7.05 5.79
C VAL A 11 7.17 -6.07 4.70
N VAL A 12 7.27 -6.46 3.42
CA VAL A 12 6.80 -5.62 2.30
C VAL A 12 5.31 -5.32 2.42
N TYR A 13 4.51 -6.32 2.78
CA TYR A 13 3.07 -6.16 2.99
C TYR A 13 2.76 -5.12 4.07
N VAL A 14 3.33 -5.29 5.27
CA VAL A 14 3.10 -4.41 6.41
C VAL A 14 3.62 -2.99 6.14
N VAL A 15 4.80 -2.86 5.55
CA VAL A 15 5.37 -1.55 5.17
C VAL A 15 4.50 -0.84 4.13
N GLY A 16 3.98 -1.58 3.14
CA GLY A 16 3.08 -1.03 2.13
C GLY A 16 1.80 -0.46 2.74
N VAL A 17 1.16 -1.21 3.65
CA VAL A 17 -0.04 -0.75 4.38
C VAL A 17 0.29 0.49 5.21
N TRP A 18 1.36 0.44 6.01
CA TRP A 18 1.74 1.54 6.89
C TRP A 18 2.02 2.83 6.13
N LYS A 19 2.82 2.77 5.06
CA LYS A 19 3.13 3.94 4.23
C LYS A 19 1.90 4.49 3.52
N PHE A 20 1.03 3.62 3.00
CA PHE A 20 -0.21 4.06 2.37
C PHE A 20 -1.14 4.79 3.36
N VAL A 21 -1.29 4.24 4.57
CA VAL A 21 -2.08 4.85 5.65
C VAL A 21 -1.43 6.17 6.08
N ALA A 22 -0.11 6.26 6.22
CA ALA A 22 0.57 7.51 6.56
C ALA A 22 0.36 8.60 5.48
N GLY A 23 0.46 8.23 4.20
CA GLY A 23 0.34 9.17 3.07
C GLY A 23 -1.07 9.32 2.49
N PHE A 24 -2.11 8.73 3.09
CA PHE A 24 -3.46 8.66 2.52
C PHE A 24 -4.04 10.04 2.17
N ASN A 25 -3.71 11.06 2.96
CA ASN A 25 -4.18 12.44 2.76
C ASN A 25 -3.70 13.07 1.45
N ARG A 26 -2.69 12.48 0.79
CA ARG A 26 -2.17 12.90 -0.53
C ARG A 26 -2.87 12.20 -1.70
N THR A 27 -3.74 11.24 -1.40
CA THR A 27 -4.52 10.50 -2.41
C THR A 27 -5.82 11.22 -2.71
N SER A 28 -6.44 10.90 -3.83
CA SER A 28 -7.80 11.39 -4.15
C SER A 28 -8.91 10.58 -3.46
N PHE A 29 -8.57 9.69 -2.53
CA PHE A 29 -9.56 8.87 -1.82
C PHE A 29 -10.07 9.61 -0.59
N SER A 30 -11.39 9.60 -0.40
CA SER A 30 -12.06 10.25 0.74
C SER A 30 -12.32 9.29 1.91
N SER A 31 -12.29 7.98 1.68
CA SER A 31 -12.69 6.96 2.66
C SER A 31 -12.03 5.61 2.36
N ASN A 32 -12.23 4.64 3.25
CA ASN A 32 -11.68 3.28 3.12
C ASN A 32 -10.15 3.19 3.23
N LYS A 33 -9.50 4.13 3.93
CA LYS A 33 -8.05 4.18 4.15
C LYS A 33 -7.42 2.83 4.52
N VAL A 34 -7.98 2.16 5.54
CA VAL A 34 -7.46 0.89 6.04
C VAL A 34 -7.75 -0.25 5.07
N VAL A 35 -8.97 -0.33 4.53
CA VAL A 35 -9.37 -1.38 3.57
C VAL A 35 -8.54 -1.29 2.30
N LEU A 36 -8.40 -0.10 1.73
CA LEU A 36 -7.57 0.17 0.56
C LEU A 36 -6.10 -0.11 0.84
N GLY A 37 -5.62 0.19 2.05
CA GLY A 37 -4.27 -0.17 2.49
C GLY A 37 -4.08 -1.68 2.53
N LEU A 38 -4.94 -2.44 3.22
CA LEU A 38 -4.81 -3.90 3.36
C LEU A 38 -4.92 -4.65 2.02
N LEU A 39 -5.73 -4.14 1.10
CA LEU A 39 -5.95 -4.73 -0.23
C LEU A 39 -4.91 -4.30 -1.28
N TRP A 40 -3.85 -3.57 -0.88
CA TRP A 40 -2.90 -3.00 -1.83
C TRP A 40 -2.32 -3.99 -2.84
N PRO A 41 -1.91 -5.23 -2.49
CA PRO A 41 -1.29 -6.13 -3.47
C PRO A 41 -2.29 -6.53 -4.58
N ALA A 42 -3.55 -6.71 -4.22
CA ALA A 42 -4.62 -7.05 -5.17
C ALA A 42 -5.02 -5.86 -6.04
N LEU A 43 -4.95 -4.64 -5.51
CA LEU A 43 -5.36 -3.43 -6.21
C LEU A 43 -4.25 -2.81 -7.09
N MET A 44 -3.00 -3.30 -7.00
CA MET A 44 -1.87 -2.81 -7.80
C MET A 44 -2.06 -2.92 -9.32
N PHE A 45 -2.93 -3.82 -9.79
CA PHE A 45 -3.27 -3.96 -11.20
C PHE A 45 -4.18 -2.83 -11.72
N ASN A 46 -4.86 -2.10 -10.82
CA ASN A 46 -5.70 -0.96 -11.18
C ASN A 46 -4.85 0.31 -11.32
N ARG A 47 -4.86 0.92 -12.51
CA ARG A 47 -4.07 2.13 -12.81
C ARG A 47 -4.37 3.29 -11.85
N ASN A 48 -5.64 3.52 -11.53
CA ASN A 48 -6.04 4.62 -10.64
C ASN A 48 -5.58 4.37 -9.20
N TYR A 49 -5.74 3.13 -8.72
CA TYR A 49 -5.25 2.76 -7.40
C TYR A 49 -3.73 2.87 -7.30
N ARG A 50 -3.00 2.29 -8.26
CA ARG A 50 -1.53 2.34 -8.29
C ARG A 50 -0.99 3.77 -8.26
N GLY A 51 -1.62 4.68 -9.00
CA GLY A 51 -1.25 6.10 -8.99
C GLY A 51 -1.40 6.74 -7.61
N ASN A 52 -2.52 6.47 -6.93
CA ASN A 52 -2.76 6.95 -5.57
C ASN A 52 -1.85 6.28 -4.53
N PHE A 53 -1.59 4.98 -4.68
CA PHE A 53 -0.68 4.23 -3.84
C PHE A 53 0.73 4.85 -3.88
N VAL A 54 1.27 5.07 -5.08
CA VAL A 54 2.57 5.74 -5.28
C VAL A 54 2.59 7.16 -4.71
N LYS A 55 1.52 7.94 -4.86
CA LYS A 55 1.40 9.28 -4.24
C LYS A 55 1.50 9.20 -2.71
N ALA A 56 0.83 8.23 -2.09
CA ALA A 56 0.92 8.03 -0.65
C ALA A 56 2.33 7.62 -0.20
N LEU A 57 3.06 6.83 -0.99
CA LEU A 57 4.41 6.36 -0.66
C LEU A 57 5.52 7.40 -0.81
N LYS A 58 5.37 8.36 -1.72
CA LYS A 58 6.49 9.22 -2.17
C LYS A 58 7.08 10.15 -1.11
N GLY A 59 6.50 10.24 0.09
CA GLY A 59 6.99 11.20 1.08
C GLY A 59 6.79 12.64 0.61
N ASP A 60 7.07 13.61 1.47
CA ASP A 60 7.51 14.94 1.00
C ASP A 60 9.04 14.91 1.00
#